data_AF-A0A094ZQR1-F1
#
_entry.id   AF-A0A094ZQR1-F1
#
_cell.length_a   1.000
_cell.length_b   1.000
_cell.length_c   1.000
_cell.angle_alpha   90.00
_cell.angle_beta   90.00
_cell.angle_gamma   90.00
#
_symmetry.space_group_name_H-M   'P 1'
#
loop_
_entity.id
_entity.type
_entity.pdbx_description
1 polymer ?
#
loop_
_entity_poly.entity_id
_entity_poly.type
_entity_poly.pdbx_seq_one_letter_code
_entity_poly.pdbx_strand_id
1 'polypeptide(L)'
;MTDGERILGFGDMGANGMAIPLSKAVLYTALGGLQPYHCLPVMLDVGTNNEKLLEDEFYVGLRRKRATGEEYISFMDEVVESLSAHYGPNVCLHFADFKNSNAFQLLERYRSNYITFNDDIQGSAVVIVSGLMTASRVTQKKISQNSYLFYGGGGASIGIARLLVQAIMEEGFSEDEAKSRIFIMDSKGLIVTSHELSAAKSEFARSDYPKIDSLLEAIRLIRPSVLIGASGQSGAFTRDILRELSTIHKTPIIFVLSNQSNLGECTSQMAYKATEWRCIFVSGSSSEPVRTPDDRLLKPSQGNNCYVFPSLVNALSLAVIRPLTYKLLLTAAKKLSELVTDDDICQGSMYPSIARLPTITKEVSCAIMEQAYKDKIAFFTPEPYNKMEFIESYYYDHRYINFTPDQYVW
;
A
#
# COMPACT_ATOMS: atom_id res chain seq x y z
N MET A 1 7.61 12.63 0.09
CA MET A 1 9.05 12.70 -0.21
C MET A 1 9.47 11.43 -0.94
N THR A 2 10.43 11.51 -1.87
CA THR A 2 11.03 10.35 -2.56
C THR A 2 12.52 10.62 -2.84
N ASP A 3 13.33 9.57 -2.95
CA ASP A 3 14.70 9.63 -3.51
C ASP A 3 14.79 9.11 -4.95
N GLY A 4 13.66 8.69 -5.52
CA GLY A 4 13.54 8.24 -6.90
C GLY A 4 14.24 6.93 -7.23
N GLU A 5 14.70 6.15 -6.23
CA GLU A 5 15.42 4.89 -6.49
C GLU A 5 14.49 3.76 -6.96
N ARG A 6 13.20 3.81 -6.60
CA ARG A 6 12.23 2.77 -6.96
C ARG A 6 10.88 3.35 -7.38
N ILE A 7 10.90 4.20 -8.42
CA ILE A 7 9.69 4.81 -8.98
C ILE A 7 8.82 3.73 -9.64
N LEU A 8 7.74 3.34 -8.96
CA LEU A 8 6.80 2.31 -9.42
C LEU A 8 7.54 1.06 -9.95
N GLY A 9 7.23 0.63 -11.17
CA GLY A 9 7.95 -0.42 -11.90
C GLY A 9 9.08 0.09 -12.82
N PHE A 10 9.35 1.41 -12.87
CA PHE A 10 10.40 1.99 -13.71
C PHE A 10 11.81 1.87 -13.11
N GLY A 11 11.90 1.60 -11.81
CA GLY A 11 13.17 1.48 -11.10
C GLY A 11 13.76 2.85 -10.75
N ASP A 12 15.08 2.97 -10.88
CA ASP A 12 15.82 4.18 -10.51
C ASP A 12 15.63 5.26 -11.58
N MET A 13 14.87 6.29 -11.25
CA MET A 13 14.61 7.46 -12.10
C MET A 13 15.29 8.73 -11.58
N GLY A 14 16.07 8.64 -10.50
CA GLY A 14 16.74 9.79 -9.90
C GLY A 14 15.81 10.98 -9.68
N ALA A 15 16.28 12.19 -9.98
CA ALA A 15 15.52 13.43 -9.85
C ALA A 15 14.23 13.49 -10.70
N ASN A 16 14.14 12.71 -11.78
CA ASN A 16 12.91 12.63 -12.59
C ASN A 16 11.75 11.99 -11.80
N GLY A 17 12.02 11.36 -10.66
CA GLY A 17 11.02 10.82 -9.74
C GLY A 17 10.14 11.87 -9.03
N MET A 18 10.48 13.16 -9.10
CA MET A 18 9.73 14.26 -8.45
C MET A 18 8.23 14.29 -8.81
N ALA A 19 7.86 13.78 -9.99
CA ALA A 19 6.47 13.70 -10.42
C ALA A 19 5.59 12.86 -9.46
N ILE A 20 6.15 11.88 -8.74
CA ILE A 20 5.39 11.04 -7.81
C ILE A 20 4.95 11.84 -6.56
N PRO A 21 5.84 12.49 -5.78
CA PRO A 21 5.44 13.38 -4.70
C PRO A 21 4.45 14.46 -5.15
N LEU A 22 4.66 15.05 -6.34
CA LEU A 22 3.75 16.06 -6.88
C LEU A 22 2.35 15.49 -7.12
N SER A 23 2.26 14.34 -7.78
CA SER A 23 0.98 13.68 -8.07
C SER A 23 0.24 13.30 -6.78
N LYS A 24 0.96 12.78 -5.78
CA LYS A 24 0.38 12.47 -4.47
C LYS A 24 -0.12 13.72 -3.74
N ALA A 25 0.59 14.85 -3.83
CA ALA A 25 0.13 16.13 -3.30
C ALA A 25 -1.16 16.63 -3.97
N VAL A 26 -1.28 16.50 -5.29
CA VAL A 26 -2.53 16.82 -6.00
C VAL A 26 -3.68 15.91 -5.52
N LEU A 27 -3.41 14.61 -5.34
CA LEU A 27 -4.41 13.66 -4.84
C LEU A 27 -4.79 13.90 -3.37
N TYR A 28 -3.88 14.43 -2.55
CA TYR A 28 -4.21 14.88 -1.19
C TYR A 28 -5.31 15.94 -1.21
N THR A 29 -5.20 16.94 -2.07
CA THR A 29 -6.25 17.95 -2.23
C THR A 29 -7.50 17.36 -2.87
N ALA A 30 -7.35 16.69 -4.02
CA ALA A 30 -8.51 16.25 -4.81
C ALA A 30 -9.36 15.17 -4.11
N LEU A 31 -8.72 14.26 -3.36
CA LEU A 31 -9.39 13.14 -2.70
C LEU A 31 -9.53 13.35 -1.20
N GLY A 32 -8.49 13.91 -0.56
CA GLY A 32 -8.46 14.13 0.89
C GLY A 32 -8.89 15.51 1.34
N GLY A 33 -9.15 16.44 0.42
CA GLY A 33 -9.48 17.81 0.79
C GLY A 33 -8.35 18.54 1.52
N LEU A 34 -7.10 18.07 1.46
CA LEU A 34 -6.02 18.81 2.11
C LEU A 34 -5.79 20.14 1.39
N GLN A 35 -5.53 21.18 2.17
CA GLN A 35 -5.13 22.48 1.69
C GLN A 35 -3.85 22.35 0.84
N PRO A 36 -3.85 22.78 -0.44
CA PRO A 36 -2.67 22.65 -1.31
C PRO A 36 -1.42 23.31 -0.73
N TYR A 37 -1.57 24.45 -0.06
CA TYR A 37 -0.48 25.20 0.55
C TYR A 37 0.09 24.56 1.83
N HIS A 38 -0.53 23.49 2.34
CA HIS A 38 0.03 22.64 3.41
C HIS A 38 0.77 21.40 2.86
N CYS A 39 0.80 21.21 1.55
CA CYS A 39 1.47 20.07 0.92
C CYS A 39 2.81 20.50 0.31
N LEU A 40 3.90 19.84 0.73
CA LEU A 40 5.24 20.06 0.18
C LEU A 40 5.75 18.79 -0.52
N PRO A 41 5.69 18.72 -1.86
CA PRO A 41 6.39 17.68 -2.62
C PRO A 41 7.91 17.85 -2.47
N VAL A 42 8.63 16.78 -2.12
CA VAL A 42 10.08 16.82 -1.95
C VAL A 42 10.74 15.67 -2.71
N MET A 43 11.74 16.01 -3.53
CA MET A 43 12.67 15.10 -4.19
C MET A 43 14.03 15.19 -3.49
N LEU A 44 14.56 14.04 -3.07
CA LEU A 44 15.84 13.90 -2.39
C LEU A 44 16.88 13.37 -3.37
N ASP A 45 17.56 14.27 -4.08
CA ASP A 45 18.53 13.88 -5.08
C ASP A 45 19.90 13.57 -4.47
N VAL A 46 20.15 12.29 -4.25
CA VAL A 46 21.44 11.76 -3.79
C VAL A 46 22.28 11.19 -4.94
N GLY A 47 21.91 11.46 -6.19
CA GLY A 47 22.44 10.82 -7.40
C GLY A 47 21.52 9.72 -7.94
N THR A 48 21.95 9.06 -9.01
CA THR A 48 21.23 7.92 -9.63
C THR A 48 22.22 6.84 -10.08
N ASN A 49 21.80 5.58 -9.98
CA ASN A 49 22.57 4.45 -10.49
C ASN A 49 22.20 4.11 -11.95
N ASN A 50 21.22 4.80 -12.54
CA ASN A 50 20.76 4.59 -13.90
C ASN A 50 21.73 5.24 -14.91
N GLU A 51 22.55 4.42 -15.58
CA GLU A 51 23.55 4.90 -16.56
C GLU A 51 22.94 5.75 -17.66
N LYS A 52 21.74 5.40 -18.14
CA LYS A 52 21.06 6.14 -19.20
C LYS A 52 20.77 7.58 -18.77
N LEU A 53 20.38 7.79 -17.52
CA LEU A 53 20.13 9.13 -16.98
C LEU A 53 21.42 9.90 -16.74
N LEU A 54 22.51 9.22 -16.36
CA LEU A 54 23.81 9.87 -16.18
C LEU A 54 24.37 10.40 -17.52
N GLU A 55 24.07 9.71 -18.62
CA GLU A 55 24.46 10.07 -19.99
C GLU A 55 23.47 11.05 -20.67
N ASP A 56 22.22 11.09 -20.23
CA ASP A 56 21.15 11.91 -20.84
C ASP A 56 21.40 13.40 -20.60
N GLU A 57 21.63 14.18 -21.65
CA GLU A 57 21.86 15.63 -21.61
C GLU A 57 20.75 16.40 -20.86
N PHE A 58 19.51 15.91 -20.90
CA PHE A 58 18.35 16.55 -20.27
C PHE A 58 18.08 16.09 -18.83
N TYR A 59 18.88 15.19 -18.28
CA TYR A 59 18.74 14.79 -16.88
C TYR A 59 18.97 15.98 -15.93
N VAL A 60 17.96 16.28 -15.12
CA VAL A 60 17.92 17.46 -14.25
C VAL A 60 18.63 17.25 -12.90
N GLY A 61 18.98 16.01 -12.56
CA GLY A 61 19.58 15.66 -11.28
C GLY A 61 21.10 15.62 -11.28
N LEU A 62 21.66 15.24 -10.14
CA LEU A 62 23.09 15.07 -9.93
C LEU A 62 23.63 13.92 -10.79
N ARG A 63 24.60 14.23 -11.66
CA ARG A 63 25.32 13.24 -12.49
C ARG A 63 26.39 12.51 -11.71
N ARG A 64 25.97 11.78 -10.68
CA ARG A 64 26.81 10.89 -9.86
C ARG A 64 26.02 9.67 -9.43
N LYS A 65 26.75 8.60 -9.08
CA LYS A 65 26.15 7.44 -8.41
C LYS A 65 25.56 7.83 -7.06
N ARG A 66 24.58 7.04 -6.61
CA ARG A 66 23.86 7.31 -5.36
C ARG A 66 24.80 7.31 -4.16
N ALA A 67 24.64 8.28 -3.27
CA ALA A 67 25.20 8.19 -1.92
C ALA A 67 24.63 6.95 -1.21
N THR A 68 25.44 6.29 -0.40
CA THR A 68 25.05 5.06 0.32
C THR A 68 25.59 5.08 1.74
N GLY A 69 25.13 4.14 2.58
CA GLY A 69 25.63 3.98 3.94
C GLY A 69 25.39 5.21 4.82
N GLU A 70 26.40 5.58 5.60
CA GLU A 70 26.32 6.67 6.58
C GLU A 70 26.06 8.04 5.95
N GLU A 71 26.65 8.33 4.78
CA GLU A 71 26.40 9.59 4.06
C GLU A 71 24.91 9.77 3.75
N TYR A 72 24.27 8.72 3.24
CA TYR A 72 22.83 8.75 2.94
C TYR A 72 21.99 8.92 4.21
N ILE A 73 22.29 8.16 5.27
CA ILE A 73 21.51 8.23 6.51
C ILE A 73 21.67 9.57 7.21
N SER A 74 22.88 10.12 7.26
CA SER A 74 23.16 11.44 7.83
C SER A 74 22.39 12.54 7.10
N PHE A 75 22.39 12.50 5.76
CA PHE A 75 21.59 13.42 4.94
C PHE A 75 20.08 13.29 5.22
N MET A 76 19.57 12.06 5.34
CA MET A 76 18.16 11.83 5.66
C MET A 76 17.78 12.37 7.05
N ASP A 77 18.67 12.22 8.04
CA ASP A 77 18.47 12.78 9.38
C ASP A 77 18.41 14.29 9.35
N GLU A 78 19.37 14.95 8.69
CA GLU A 78 19.40 16.39 8.53
C GLU A 78 18.11 16.91 7.89
N VAL A 79 17.61 16.23 6.84
CA VAL A 79 16.37 16.59 6.16
C VAL A 79 15.17 16.47 7.10
N VAL A 80 15.02 15.34 7.79
CA VAL A 80 13.89 15.09 8.69
C VAL A 80 13.89 16.08 9.87
N GLU A 81 15.06 16.30 10.47
CA GLU A 81 15.24 17.24 11.57
C GLU A 81 14.95 18.68 11.14
N SER A 82 15.45 19.09 9.96
CA SER A 82 15.22 20.43 9.42
C SER A 82 13.75 20.69 9.11
N LEU A 83 13.06 19.73 8.50
CA LEU A 83 11.62 19.84 8.23
C LEU A 83 10.82 19.93 9.53
N SER A 84 11.13 19.10 10.52
CA SER A 84 10.48 19.13 11.83
C SER A 84 10.79 20.40 12.62
N ALA A 85 12.01 20.95 12.51
CA ALA A 85 12.38 22.19 13.17
C ALA A 85 11.68 23.41 12.55
N HIS A 86 11.51 23.42 11.23
CA HIS A 86 10.91 24.54 10.52
C HIS A 86 9.37 24.53 10.57
N TYR A 87 8.74 23.39 10.28
CA TYR A 87 7.27 23.26 10.23
C TYR A 87 6.63 22.82 11.55
N GLY A 88 7.46 22.43 12.53
CA GLY A 88 7.04 21.93 13.83
C GLY A 88 6.99 20.39 13.90
N PRO A 89 6.95 19.84 15.13
CA PRO A 89 7.08 18.39 15.39
C PRO A 89 5.91 17.54 14.87
N ASN A 90 4.83 18.19 14.42
CA ASN A 90 3.61 17.54 13.94
C ASN A 90 3.55 17.46 12.41
N VAL A 91 4.62 17.85 11.70
CA VAL A 91 4.70 17.69 10.25
C VAL A 91 4.60 16.19 9.89
N CYS A 92 3.70 15.86 8.97
CA CYS A 92 3.53 14.49 8.49
C CYS A 92 4.54 14.18 7.38
N LEU A 93 5.43 13.23 7.62
CA LEU A 93 6.43 12.77 6.69
C LEU A 93 5.94 11.52 5.94
N HIS A 94 5.58 11.69 4.68
CA HIS A 94 5.15 10.60 3.82
C HIS A 94 6.30 10.18 2.91
N PHE A 95 6.84 8.98 3.14
CA PHE A 95 7.86 8.36 2.29
C PHE A 95 7.23 7.51 1.18
N ALA A 96 7.67 7.71 -0.06
CA ALA A 96 7.19 6.98 -1.24
C ALA A 96 8.34 6.66 -2.22
N ASP A 97 8.27 5.50 -2.85
CA ASP A 97 9.16 5.03 -3.92
C ASP A 97 10.65 4.98 -3.57
N PHE A 98 10.95 4.71 -2.30
CA PHE A 98 12.29 4.36 -1.83
C PHE A 98 12.60 2.89 -2.12
N LYS A 99 13.87 2.56 -2.34
CA LYS A 99 14.32 1.16 -2.40
C LYS A 99 13.99 0.42 -1.10
N ASN A 100 13.62 -0.86 -1.23
CA ASN A 100 13.12 -1.69 -0.12
C ASN A 100 13.98 -1.61 1.16
N SER A 101 15.31 -1.69 1.05
CA SER A 101 16.20 -1.62 2.22
C SER A 101 16.09 -0.27 2.95
N ASN A 102 16.16 0.82 2.18
CA ASN A 102 16.10 2.17 2.72
C ASN A 102 14.71 2.47 3.26
N ALA A 103 13.65 2.07 2.56
CA ALA A 103 12.27 2.24 2.99
C ALA A 103 12.02 1.64 4.38
N PHE A 104 12.48 0.41 4.65
CA PHE A 104 12.35 -0.20 5.98
C PHE A 104 13.24 0.48 7.02
N GLN A 105 14.49 0.77 6.69
CA GLN A 105 15.44 1.39 7.61
C GLN A 105 14.94 2.77 8.06
N LEU A 106 14.51 3.61 7.12
CA LEU A 106 13.99 4.96 7.39
C LEU A 106 12.67 4.90 8.15
N LEU A 107 11.77 3.98 7.79
CA LEU A 107 10.51 3.79 8.53
C LEU A 107 10.79 3.43 9.99
N GLU A 108 11.66 2.46 10.25
CA GLU A 108 11.98 2.05 11.62
C GLU A 108 12.73 3.14 12.39
N ARG A 109 13.59 3.89 11.71
CA ARG A 109 14.35 5.00 12.30
C ARG A 109 13.45 6.15 12.76
N TYR A 110 12.43 6.51 11.98
CA TYR A 110 11.66 7.73 12.23
C TYR A 110 10.29 7.51 12.87
N ARG A 111 9.68 6.32 12.76
CA ARG A 111 8.29 6.06 13.18
C ARG A 111 7.97 6.39 14.64
N SER A 112 8.94 6.29 15.55
CA SER A 112 8.71 6.51 16.98
C SER A 112 8.72 7.99 17.36
N ASN A 113 9.48 8.79 16.63
CA ASN A 113 9.75 10.20 16.98
C ASN A 113 9.07 11.20 16.06
N TYR A 114 8.61 10.78 14.87
CA TYR A 114 7.96 11.65 13.89
C TYR A 114 6.59 11.11 13.50
N ILE A 115 5.70 12.00 13.04
CA ILE A 115 4.47 11.58 12.37
C ILE A 115 4.89 11.14 10.96
N THR A 116 5.02 9.83 10.75
CA THR A 116 5.56 9.31 9.49
C THR A 116 4.96 7.97 9.12
N PHE A 117 4.94 7.71 7.80
CA PHE A 117 4.63 6.42 7.24
C PHE A 117 5.30 6.24 5.87
N ASN A 118 5.45 4.98 5.46
CA ASN A 118 5.84 4.62 4.12
C ASN A 118 4.63 4.05 3.36
N ASP A 119 4.23 4.68 2.26
CA ASP A 119 3.02 4.28 1.54
C ASP A 119 3.15 2.95 0.82
N ASP A 120 4.34 2.62 0.31
CA ASP A 120 4.55 1.36 -0.39
C ASP A 120 4.53 0.14 0.54
N ILE A 121 4.94 0.32 1.79
CA ILE A 121 4.92 -0.71 2.83
C ILE A 121 3.56 -0.71 3.54
N GLN A 122 3.15 0.41 4.12
CA GLN A 122 2.00 0.51 5.01
C GLN A 122 0.71 0.82 4.24
N GLY A 123 0.73 1.77 3.30
CA GLY A 123 -0.44 2.12 2.48
C GLY A 123 -0.91 0.95 1.62
N SER A 124 0.03 0.29 0.92
CA SER A 124 -0.24 -0.94 0.16
C SER A 124 -0.81 -2.03 1.07
N ALA A 125 -0.24 -2.23 2.26
CA ALA A 125 -0.74 -3.23 3.20
C ALA A 125 -2.22 -3.02 3.52
N VAL A 126 -2.63 -1.78 3.83
CA VAL A 126 -4.02 -1.45 4.16
C VAL A 126 -4.95 -1.78 2.99
N VAL A 127 -4.61 -1.36 1.78
CA VAL A 127 -5.44 -1.59 0.59
C VAL A 127 -5.56 -3.09 0.28
N ILE A 128 -4.47 -3.83 0.36
CA ILE A 128 -4.51 -5.26 0.06
C ILE A 128 -5.27 -6.03 1.12
N VAL A 129 -5.04 -5.77 2.40
CA VAL A 129 -5.79 -6.41 3.49
C VAL A 129 -7.27 -6.05 3.43
N SER A 130 -7.62 -4.80 3.09
CA SER A 130 -9.01 -4.42 2.85
C SER A 130 -9.64 -5.22 1.71
N GLY A 131 -8.94 -5.39 0.59
CA GLY A 131 -9.43 -6.17 -0.55
C GLY A 131 -9.60 -7.64 -0.19
N LEU A 132 -8.70 -8.20 0.64
CA LEU A 132 -8.81 -9.57 1.16
C LEU A 132 -9.99 -9.73 2.11
N MET A 133 -10.27 -8.74 2.98
CA MET A 133 -11.45 -8.71 3.84
C MET A 133 -12.74 -8.68 3.01
N THR A 134 -12.77 -7.93 1.92
CA THR A 134 -13.89 -7.96 0.97
C THR A 134 -14.00 -9.33 0.29
N ALA A 135 -12.89 -9.91 -0.17
CA ALA A 135 -12.86 -11.24 -0.78
C ALA A 135 -13.33 -12.35 0.19
N SER A 136 -13.09 -12.18 1.50
CA SER A 136 -13.62 -13.03 2.56
C SER A 136 -15.15 -13.03 2.61
N ARG A 137 -15.81 -11.90 2.35
CA ARG A 137 -17.28 -11.83 2.21
C ARG A 137 -17.77 -12.63 1.00
N VAL A 138 -17.03 -12.62 -0.10
CA VAL A 138 -17.40 -13.37 -1.32
C VAL A 138 -17.19 -14.87 -1.13
N THR A 139 -16.06 -15.26 -0.56
CA THR A 139 -15.70 -16.67 -0.36
C THR A 139 -16.35 -17.30 0.86
N GLN A 140 -16.97 -16.49 1.74
CA GLN A 140 -17.53 -16.91 3.03
C GLN A 140 -16.48 -17.61 3.91
N LYS A 141 -15.23 -17.14 3.83
CA LYS A 141 -14.10 -17.63 4.62
C LYS A 141 -13.49 -16.47 5.40
N LYS A 142 -13.24 -16.68 6.68
CA LYS A 142 -12.49 -15.74 7.52
C LYS A 142 -11.04 -15.57 7.01
N ILE A 143 -10.38 -14.48 7.39
CA ILE A 143 -8.99 -14.21 7.00
C ILE A 143 -8.07 -15.32 7.55
N SER A 144 -8.32 -15.79 8.77
CA SER A 144 -7.59 -16.94 9.37
C SER A 144 -7.79 -18.28 8.65
N GLN A 145 -8.83 -18.44 7.84
CA GLN A 145 -9.12 -19.71 7.14
C GLN A 145 -8.42 -19.84 5.79
N ASN A 146 -7.63 -18.83 5.41
CA ASN A 146 -6.88 -18.80 4.16
C ASN A 146 -5.41 -19.16 4.38
N SER A 147 -4.77 -19.61 3.30
CA SER A 147 -3.32 -19.74 3.18
C SER A 147 -2.84 -18.80 2.08
N TYR A 148 -1.80 -18.02 2.37
CA TYR A 148 -1.36 -16.89 1.57
C TYR A 148 0.03 -17.19 1.00
N LEU A 149 0.15 -17.17 -0.33
CA LEU A 149 1.42 -17.28 -1.02
C LEU A 149 1.76 -15.95 -1.72
N PHE A 150 2.84 -15.32 -1.28
CA PHE A 150 3.42 -14.14 -1.91
C PHE A 150 4.50 -14.55 -2.90
N TYR A 151 4.41 -14.05 -4.13
CA TYR A 151 5.45 -14.16 -5.13
C TYR A 151 6.16 -12.81 -5.27
N GLY A 152 7.33 -12.71 -4.66
CA GLY A 152 8.09 -11.47 -4.43
C GLY A 152 8.26 -11.22 -2.94
N GLY A 153 9.51 -11.16 -2.46
CA GLY A 153 9.85 -10.90 -1.05
C GLY A 153 10.26 -9.45 -0.76
N GLY A 154 9.61 -8.48 -1.43
CA GLY A 154 9.90 -7.05 -1.32
C GLY A 154 9.17 -6.34 -0.17
N GLY A 155 9.29 -5.01 -0.12
CA GLY A 155 8.70 -4.21 0.96
C GLY A 155 7.17 -4.27 1.03
N ALA A 156 6.50 -4.27 -0.12
CA ALA A 156 5.06 -4.46 -0.19
C ALA A 156 4.62 -5.79 0.43
N SER A 157 5.22 -6.91 0.01
CA SER A 157 4.85 -8.24 0.52
C SER A 157 5.04 -8.37 2.03
N ILE A 158 6.16 -7.88 2.56
CA ILE A 158 6.42 -7.91 4.01
C ILE A 158 5.44 -7.00 4.76
N GLY A 159 5.14 -5.81 4.24
CA GLY A 159 4.15 -4.90 4.82
C GLY A 159 2.75 -5.53 4.89
N ILE A 160 2.30 -6.12 3.78
CA ILE A 160 1.01 -6.84 3.69
C ILE A 160 1.01 -8.03 4.66
N ALA A 161 2.07 -8.84 4.67
CA ALA A 161 2.19 -10.01 5.53
C ALA A 161 2.10 -9.64 7.02
N ARG A 162 2.79 -8.58 7.46
CA ARG A 162 2.72 -8.09 8.85
C ARG A 162 1.31 -7.61 9.21
N LEU A 163 0.62 -6.92 8.31
CA LEU A 163 -0.76 -6.49 8.57
C LEU A 163 -1.74 -7.67 8.56
N LEU A 164 -1.52 -8.68 7.71
CA LEU A 164 -2.30 -9.93 7.73
C LEU A 164 -2.12 -10.69 9.04
N VAL A 165 -0.90 -10.77 9.58
CA VAL A 165 -0.67 -11.37 10.90
C VAL A 165 -1.55 -10.69 11.95
N GLN A 166 -1.59 -9.36 11.95
CA GLN A 166 -2.43 -8.59 12.87
C GLN A 166 -3.93 -8.85 12.66
N ALA A 167 -4.37 -8.94 11.40
CA ALA A 167 -5.76 -9.29 11.07
C ALA A 167 -6.15 -10.69 11.57
N ILE A 168 -5.26 -11.68 11.44
CA ILE A 168 -5.50 -13.06 11.90
C ILE A 168 -5.48 -13.13 13.43
N MET A 169 -4.57 -12.40 14.09
CA MET A 169 -4.50 -12.33 15.54
C MET A 169 -5.77 -11.72 16.15
N GLU A 170 -6.38 -10.74 15.48
CA GLU A 170 -7.64 -10.14 15.91
C GLU A 170 -8.83 -11.11 15.81
N GLU A 171 -8.72 -12.17 14.99
CA GLU A 171 -9.67 -13.28 14.96
C GLU A 171 -9.43 -14.33 16.08
N GLY A 172 -8.44 -14.11 16.96
CA GLY A 172 -8.18 -14.91 18.16
C GLY A 172 -7.02 -15.90 18.07
N PHE A 173 -6.19 -15.82 17.03
CA PHE A 173 -5.04 -16.70 16.84
C PHE A 173 -3.75 -16.11 17.42
N SER A 174 -2.80 -16.96 17.79
CA SER A 174 -1.45 -16.52 18.16
C SER A 174 -0.67 -15.98 16.95
N GLU A 175 0.40 -15.24 17.21
CA GLU A 175 1.28 -14.73 16.16
C GLU A 175 1.92 -15.86 15.33
N ASP A 176 2.33 -16.96 15.97
CA ASP A 176 2.91 -18.12 15.30
C ASP A 176 1.88 -18.83 14.41
N GLU A 177 0.65 -19.00 14.88
CA GLU A 177 -0.44 -19.55 14.06
C GLU A 177 -0.77 -18.64 12.87
N ALA A 178 -0.73 -17.33 13.06
CA ALA A 178 -0.94 -16.37 11.98
C ALA A 178 0.17 -16.44 10.93
N LYS A 179 1.44 -16.43 11.36
CA LYS A 179 2.61 -16.58 10.48
C LYS A 179 2.63 -17.93 9.77
N SER A 180 2.12 -18.99 10.41
CA SER A 180 2.06 -20.34 9.84
C SER A 180 1.22 -20.43 8.54
N ARG A 181 0.37 -19.42 8.28
CA ARG A 181 -0.50 -19.34 7.10
C ARG A 181 0.08 -18.51 5.96
N ILE A 182 1.24 -17.88 6.18
CA ILE A 182 1.86 -16.96 5.23
C ILE A 182 3.15 -17.57 4.70
N PHE A 183 3.27 -17.55 3.38
CA PHE A 183 4.40 -18.09 2.63
C PHE A 183 4.89 -17.02 1.67
N ILE A 184 6.20 -16.82 1.61
CA ILE A 184 6.81 -15.80 0.75
C ILE A 184 7.89 -16.47 -0.09
N MET A 185 7.82 -16.26 -1.40
CA MET A 185 8.87 -16.65 -2.34
C MET A 185 9.58 -15.40 -2.87
N ASP A 186 10.89 -15.47 -3.05
CA ASP A 186 11.67 -14.44 -3.74
C ASP A 186 12.45 -15.03 -4.92
N SER A 187 13.43 -14.29 -5.45
CA SER A 187 14.26 -14.74 -6.58
C SER A 187 15.07 -16.00 -6.31
N LYS A 188 15.22 -16.43 -5.05
CA LYS A 188 15.94 -17.63 -4.62
C LYS A 188 15.00 -18.78 -4.23
N GLY A 189 13.69 -18.63 -4.41
CA GLY A 189 12.69 -19.64 -4.03
C GLY A 189 11.90 -19.28 -2.77
N LEU A 190 11.27 -20.28 -2.15
CA LEU A 190 10.55 -20.14 -0.89
C LEU A 190 11.49 -19.74 0.25
N ILE A 191 11.09 -18.72 1.01
CA ILE A 191 11.85 -18.25 2.18
C ILE A 191 11.76 -19.30 3.28
N VAL A 192 12.86 -20.03 3.48
CA VAL A 192 13.03 -21.04 4.53
C VAL A 192 14.26 -20.74 5.37
N THR A 193 14.31 -21.24 6.61
CA THR A 193 15.35 -20.90 7.61
C THR A 193 16.77 -21.28 7.22
N SER A 194 16.95 -22.15 6.21
CA SER A 194 18.27 -22.54 5.69
C SER A 194 18.93 -21.50 4.78
N HIS A 195 18.26 -20.39 4.45
CA HIS A 195 18.81 -19.31 3.64
C HIS A 195 19.40 -18.19 4.49
N GLU A 196 20.42 -17.51 3.97
CA GLU A 196 20.85 -16.22 4.49
C GLU A 196 19.82 -15.15 4.06
N LEU A 197 19.12 -14.59 5.05
CA LEU A 197 17.97 -13.72 4.87
C LEU A 197 18.20 -12.39 5.58
N SER A 198 17.61 -11.32 5.03
CA SER A 198 17.51 -10.06 5.76
C SER A 198 16.58 -10.22 6.97
N ALA A 199 16.79 -9.42 8.02
CA ALA A 199 16.00 -9.48 9.25
C ALA A 199 14.47 -9.46 8.97
N ALA A 200 14.02 -8.60 8.07
CA ALA A 200 12.61 -8.49 7.69
C ALA A 200 12.05 -9.76 7.00
N LYS A 201 12.87 -10.49 6.24
CA LYS A 201 12.46 -11.75 5.59
C LYS A 201 12.47 -12.92 6.57
N SER A 202 13.40 -12.91 7.51
CA SER A 202 13.54 -13.95 8.54
C SER A 202 12.27 -14.08 9.40
N GLU A 203 11.49 -13.01 9.57
CA GLU A 203 10.19 -13.03 10.27
C GLU A 203 9.17 -14.02 9.70
N PHE A 204 9.28 -14.35 8.41
CA PHE A 204 8.36 -15.24 7.69
C PHE A 204 9.07 -16.49 7.14
N ALA A 205 10.31 -16.75 7.59
CA ALA A 205 11.05 -17.92 7.15
C ALA A 205 10.42 -19.21 7.69
N ARG A 206 10.21 -20.19 6.81
CA ARG A 206 9.64 -21.49 7.18
C ARG A 206 10.71 -22.47 7.61
N SER A 207 10.53 -23.11 8.75
CA SER A 207 11.34 -24.24 9.22
C SER A 207 10.70 -25.59 8.89
N ASP A 208 9.41 -25.59 8.57
CA ASP A 208 8.55 -26.75 8.34
C ASP A 208 8.36 -27.08 6.86
N TYR A 209 9.03 -26.36 5.95
CA TYR A 209 8.96 -26.58 4.50
C TYR A 209 10.35 -26.84 3.90
N PRO A 210 10.43 -27.70 2.86
CA PRO A 210 11.66 -27.85 2.11
C PRO A 210 11.97 -26.59 1.30
N LYS A 211 13.19 -26.51 0.78
CA LYS A 211 13.51 -25.52 -0.25
C LYS A 211 12.68 -25.82 -1.51
N ILE A 212 12.02 -24.80 -2.04
CA ILE A 212 11.18 -24.89 -3.24
C ILE A 212 11.53 -23.73 -4.15
N ASP A 213 11.98 -24.02 -5.37
CA ASP A 213 12.44 -23.00 -6.31
C ASP A 213 11.34 -22.62 -7.32
N SER A 214 10.37 -23.50 -7.57
CA SER A 214 9.30 -23.30 -8.54
C SER A 214 7.99 -22.86 -7.88
N LEU A 215 7.37 -21.80 -8.42
CA LEU A 215 6.05 -21.35 -7.99
C LEU A 215 4.98 -22.44 -8.15
N LEU A 216 5.05 -23.24 -9.22
CA LEU A 216 4.08 -24.32 -9.44
C LEU A 216 4.21 -25.43 -8.38
N GLU A 217 5.44 -25.76 -8.00
CA GLU A 217 5.70 -26.74 -6.92
C GLU A 217 5.20 -26.20 -5.57
N ALA A 218 5.48 -24.93 -5.28
CA ALA A 218 4.99 -24.27 -4.07
C ALA A 218 3.46 -24.28 -4.00
N ILE A 219 2.76 -24.00 -5.10
CA ILE A 219 1.29 -24.06 -5.15
C ILE A 219 0.78 -25.48 -4.88
N ARG A 220 1.40 -26.51 -5.45
CA ARG A 220 0.99 -27.91 -5.23
C ARG A 220 1.15 -28.35 -3.80
N LEU A 221 2.24 -27.94 -3.14
CA LEU A 221 2.54 -28.32 -1.77
C LEU A 221 1.76 -27.49 -0.74
N ILE A 222 1.81 -26.17 -0.86
CA ILE A 222 1.20 -25.22 0.10
C ILE A 222 -0.31 -25.14 -0.08
N ARG A 223 -0.80 -25.38 -1.31
CA ARG A 223 -2.21 -25.28 -1.70
C ARG A 223 -2.86 -23.93 -1.30
N PRO A 224 -2.22 -22.78 -1.59
CA PRO A 224 -2.68 -21.48 -1.10
C PRO A 224 -4.05 -21.11 -1.68
N SER A 225 -4.92 -20.52 -0.87
CA SER A 225 -6.20 -19.98 -1.35
C SER A 225 -6.06 -18.57 -1.91
N VAL A 226 -4.99 -17.87 -1.52
CA VAL A 226 -4.66 -16.52 -1.95
C VAL A 226 -3.25 -16.52 -2.55
N LEU A 227 -3.14 -16.09 -3.80
CA LEU A 227 -1.87 -15.85 -4.49
C LEU A 227 -1.68 -14.34 -4.71
N ILE A 228 -0.58 -13.79 -4.21
CA ILE A 228 -0.28 -12.35 -4.28
C ILE A 228 1.04 -12.15 -5.02
N GLY A 229 1.01 -11.53 -6.18
CA GLY A 229 2.17 -11.17 -6.98
C GLY A 229 2.64 -9.76 -6.66
N ALA A 230 3.92 -9.62 -6.30
CA ALA A 230 4.60 -8.33 -6.10
C ALA A 230 6.10 -8.46 -6.44
N SER A 231 6.41 -9.20 -7.51
CA SER A 231 7.79 -9.53 -7.90
C SER A 231 8.36 -8.63 -9.00
N GLY A 232 7.49 -7.92 -9.73
CA GLY A 232 7.85 -7.22 -10.97
C GLY A 232 8.14 -8.15 -12.15
N GLN A 233 7.89 -9.46 -12.02
CA GLN A 233 8.15 -10.44 -13.08
C GLN A 233 6.89 -10.69 -13.91
N SER A 234 6.87 -10.08 -15.10
CA SER A 234 5.80 -10.24 -16.07
C SER A 234 5.59 -11.70 -16.45
N GLY A 235 4.33 -12.15 -16.46
CA GLY A 235 3.98 -13.51 -16.90
C GLY A 235 4.34 -14.63 -15.93
N ALA A 236 4.79 -14.31 -14.70
CA ALA A 236 5.11 -15.32 -13.69
C ALA A 236 3.91 -16.20 -13.32
N PHE A 237 2.68 -15.66 -13.35
CA PHE A 237 1.46 -16.42 -13.10
C PHE A 237 0.96 -17.03 -14.41
N THR A 238 1.64 -18.10 -14.83
CA THR A 238 1.32 -18.80 -16.07
C THR A 238 -0.07 -19.44 -16.04
N ARG A 239 -0.60 -19.80 -17.21
CA ARG A 239 -1.89 -20.51 -17.32
C ARG A 239 -1.94 -21.79 -16.49
N ASP A 240 -0.83 -22.51 -16.39
CA ASP A 240 -0.78 -23.77 -15.64
C ASP A 240 -0.80 -23.53 -14.13
N ILE A 241 -0.12 -22.49 -13.65
CA ILE A 241 -0.22 -22.02 -12.27
C ILE A 241 -1.65 -21.64 -11.90
N LEU A 242 -2.29 -20.85 -12.75
CA LEU A 242 -3.67 -20.38 -12.53
C LEU A 242 -4.68 -21.53 -12.57
N ARG A 243 -4.48 -22.51 -13.47
CA ARG A 243 -5.29 -23.73 -13.54
C ARG A 243 -5.11 -24.59 -12.30
N GLU A 244 -3.88 -24.80 -11.84
CA GLU A 244 -3.60 -25.56 -10.62
C GLU A 244 -4.28 -24.92 -9.40
N LEU A 245 -4.26 -23.58 -9.26
CA LEU A 245 -5.04 -22.92 -8.21
C LEU A 245 -6.55 -23.17 -8.34
N SER A 246 -7.05 -23.18 -9.56
CA SER A 246 -8.47 -23.40 -9.87
C SER A 246 -8.96 -24.82 -9.60
N THR A 247 -8.06 -25.82 -9.66
CA THR A 247 -8.38 -27.21 -9.28
C THR A 247 -8.35 -27.41 -7.77
N ILE A 248 -7.53 -26.64 -7.04
CA ILE A 248 -7.41 -26.71 -5.58
C ILE A 248 -8.57 -25.95 -4.90
N HIS A 249 -8.94 -24.78 -5.41
CA HIS A 249 -9.95 -23.90 -4.80
C HIS A 249 -11.08 -23.54 -5.77
N LYS A 250 -12.32 -23.61 -5.28
CA LYS A 250 -13.52 -23.22 -6.05
C LYS A 250 -13.53 -21.75 -6.47
N THR A 251 -12.99 -20.87 -5.63
CA THR A 251 -12.87 -19.44 -5.92
C THR A 251 -11.49 -18.99 -5.46
N PRO A 252 -10.45 -19.15 -6.29
CA PRO A 252 -9.10 -18.71 -5.93
C PRO A 252 -9.05 -17.18 -5.91
N ILE A 253 -8.30 -16.62 -4.96
CA ILE A 253 -8.08 -15.17 -4.83
C ILE A 253 -6.70 -14.86 -5.42
N ILE A 254 -6.65 -14.01 -6.44
CA ILE A 254 -5.42 -13.70 -7.19
C ILE A 254 -5.22 -12.18 -7.22
N PHE A 255 -4.14 -11.72 -6.61
CA PHE A 255 -3.76 -10.32 -6.55
C PHE A 255 -2.48 -10.12 -7.35
N VAL A 256 -2.47 -9.16 -8.27
CA VAL A 256 -1.35 -8.86 -9.19
C VAL A 256 -0.93 -7.41 -8.96
N LEU A 257 0.02 -7.19 -8.06
CA LEU A 257 0.31 -5.87 -7.49
C LEU A 257 1.45 -5.14 -8.19
N SER A 258 2.19 -5.81 -9.07
CA SER A 258 3.27 -5.18 -9.82
C SER A 258 2.72 -4.07 -10.72
N ASN A 259 3.11 -2.83 -10.40
CA ASN A 259 2.58 -1.62 -11.03
C ASN A 259 3.17 -1.42 -12.41
N GLN A 260 2.39 -1.75 -13.44
CA GLN A 260 2.43 -1.39 -14.88
C GLN A 260 1.77 -2.52 -15.68
N SER A 261 1.03 -2.20 -16.75
CA SER A 261 0.34 -3.21 -17.57
C SER A 261 1.25 -4.32 -18.09
N ASN A 262 2.53 -4.02 -18.30
CA ASN A 262 3.51 -4.94 -18.86
C ASN A 262 4.33 -5.70 -17.80
N LEU A 263 4.23 -5.31 -16.52
CA LEU A 263 5.00 -5.91 -15.41
C LEU A 263 4.13 -6.77 -14.49
N GLY A 264 2.81 -6.80 -14.70
CA GLY A 264 1.90 -7.66 -13.96
C GLY A 264 2.24 -9.15 -14.14
N GLU A 265 2.17 -9.91 -13.05
CA GLU A 265 2.42 -11.35 -13.04
C GLU A 265 1.49 -12.12 -13.99
N CYS A 266 0.26 -11.64 -14.22
CA CYS A 266 -0.61 -12.05 -15.33
C CYS A 266 -1.67 -10.97 -15.65
N THR A 267 -2.38 -11.14 -16.77
CA THR A 267 -3.52 -10.29 -17.12
C THR A 267 -4.81 -10.79 -16.48
N SER A 268 -5.75 -9.88 -16.22
CA SER A 268 -7.10 -10.22 -15.73
C SER A 268 -7.81 -11.23 -16.65
N GLN A 269 -7.71 -11.04 -17.97
CA GLN A 269 -8.30 -11.94 -18.95
C GLN A 269 -7.73 -13.36 -18.86
N MET A 270 -6.42 -13.50 -18.65
CA MET A 270 -5.78 -14.80 -18.48
C MET A 270 -6.21 -15.45 -17.16
N ALA A 271 -6.19 -14.70 -16.05
CA ALA A 271 -6.63 -15.18 -14.74
C ALA A 271 -8.08 -15.69 -14.78
N TYR A 272 -9.00 -14.89 -15.30
CA TYR A 272 -10.40 -15.32 -15.42
C TYR A 272 -10.56 -16.53 -16.34
N LYS A 273 -9.96 -16.55 -17.54
CA LYS A 273 -10.08 -17.70 -18.46
C LYS A 273 -9.49 -18.99 -17.87
N ALA A 274 -8.33 -18.90 -17.21
CA ALA A 274 -7.64 -20.06 -16.65
C ALA A 274 -8.35 -20.63 -15.41
N THR A 275 -9.14 -19.78 -14.72
CA THR A 275 -9.91 -20.15 -13.53
C THR A 275 -11.41 -20.29 -13.81
N GLU A 276 -11.79 -20.47 -15.09
CA GLU A 276 -13.17 -20.67 -15.53
C GLU A 276 -14.12 -19.56 -15.03
N TRP A 277 -13.63 -18.33 -15.01
CA TRP A 277 -14.37 -17.12 -14.62
C TRP A 277 -14.77 -17.09 -13.13
N ARG A 278 -14.13 -17.92 -12.30
CA ARG A 278 -14.45 -18.05 -10.87
C ARG A 278 -13.52 -17.26 -9.94
N CYS A 279 -12.34 -16.85 -10.38
CA CYS A 279 -11.39 -16.19 -9.48
C CYS A 279 -11.84 -14.78 -9.09
N ILE A 280 -11.43 -14.37 -7.89
CA ILE A 280 -11.41 -12.97 -7.50
C ILE A 280 -10.07 -12.41 -7.97
N PHE A 281 -10.11 -11.35 -8.77
CA PHE A 281 -8.91 -10.74 -9.35
C PHE A 281 -8.79 -9.27 -8.96
N VAL A 282 -7.63 -8.91 -8.40
CA VAL A 282 -7.25 -7.54 -8.07
C VAL A 282 -5.91 -7.23 -8.74
N SER A 283 -5.78 -6.06 -9.37
CA SER A 283 -4.51 -5.58 -9.93
C SER A 283 -4.07 -4.25 -9.33
N GLY A 284 -2.76 -3.96 -9.32
CA GLY A 284 -2.23 -2.64 -8.93
C GLY A 284 -2.51 -1.55 -9.99
N SER A 285 -2.58 -1.94 -11.25
CA SER A 285 -2.92 -1.07 -12.39
C SER A 285 -4.35 -1.26 -12.88
N SER A 286 -4.91 -0.25 -13.56
CA SER A 286 -6.21 -0.36 -14.23
C SER A 286 -6.17 -1.46 -15.29
N SER A 287 -7.23 -2.27 -15.34
CA SER A 287 -7.38 -3.32 -16.34
C SER A 287 -8.73 -3.17 -17.05
N GLU A 288 -8.75 -3.49 -18.35
CA GLU A 288 -9.97 -3.49 -19.12
C GLU A 288 -10.99 -4.50 -18.56
N PRO A 289 -12.30 -4.17 -18.57
CA PRO A 289 -13.35 -5.12 -18.27
C PRO A 289 -13.30 -6.34 -19.19
N VAL A 290 -13.65 -7.51 -18.66
CA VAL A 290 -13.63 -8.77 -19.41
C VAL A 290 -15.04 -9.33 -19.51
N ARG A 291 -15.54 -9.49 -20.73
CA ARG A 291 -16.84 -10.12 -21.00
C ARG A 291 -16.71 -11.65 -21.00
N THR A 292 -17.56 -12.32 -20.24
CA THR A 292 -17.63 -13.78 -20.13
C THR A 292 -18.49 -14.38 -21.26
N PRO A 293 -18.43 -15.71 -21.52
CA PRO A 293 -19.28 -16.38 -22.51
C PRO A 293 -20.79 -16.28 -22.23
N ASP A 294 -21.19 -16.06 -20.97
CA ASP A 294 -22.57 -15.85 -20.52
C ASP A 294 -22.94 -14.35 -20.39
N ASP A 295 -22.21 -13.48 -21.10
CA ASP A 295 -22.45 -12.05 -21.24
C ASP A 295 -22.28 -11.17 -19.98
N ARG A 296 -21.79 -11.74 -18.88
CA ARG A 296 -21.42 -10.96 -17.70
C ARG A 296 -20.17 -10.13 -17.97
N LEU A 297 -20.15 -8.91 -17.43
CA LEU A 297 -19.01 -8.01 -17.51
C LEU A 297 -18.25 -8.02 -16.20
N LEU A 298 -17.10 -8.70 -16.15
CA LEU A 298 -16.22 -8.71 -14.98
C LEU A 298 -15.33 -7.48 -15.02
N LYS A 299 -15.39 -6.65 -13.99
CA LYS A 299 -14.52 -5.46 -13.84
C LYS A 299 -13.42 -5.77 -12.82
N PRO A 300 -12.17 -5.99 -13.26
CA PRO A 300 -11.04 -6.18 -12.34
C PRO A 300 -10.93 -5.02 -11.37
N SER A 301 -10.76 -5.35 -10.09
CA SER A 301 -10.56 -4.36 -9.05
C SER A 301 -9.15 -3.79 -9.10
N GLN A 302 -9.00 -2.50 -8.81
CA GLN A 302 -7.69 -1.87 -8.69
C GLN A 302 -7.32 -1.64 -7.21
N GLY A 303 -6.35 -2.40 -6.71
CA GLY A 303 -5.78 -2.24 -5.37
C GLY A 303 -4.73 -1.13 -5.36
N ASN A 304 -5.18 0.12 -5.41
CA ASN A 304 -4.30 1.30 -5.40
C ASN A 304 -4.31 2.03 -4.05
N ASN A 305 -3.14 2.48 -3.61
CA ASN A 305 -2.95 3.19 -2.34
C ASN A 305 -3.77 4.50 -2.23
N CYS A 306 -4.29 5.04 -3.33
CA CYS A 306 -5.17 6.22 -3.33
C CYS A 306 -6.43 6.08 -2.47
N TYR A 307 -6.89 4.85 -2.19
CA TYR A 307 -7.98 4.61 -1.24
C TYR A 307 -7.61 4.94 0.22
N VAL A 308 -6.32 5.05 0.53
CA VAL A 308 -5.84 5.03 1.93
C VAL A 308 -4.91 6.19 2.26
N PHE A 309 -3.91 6.49 1.44
CA PHE A 309 -2.92 7.50 1.83
C PHE A 309 -3.52 8.88 2.13
N PRO A 310 -4.59 9.37 1.45
CA PRO A 310 -5.26 10.61 1.82
C PRO A 310 -5.84 10.52 3.24
N SER A 311 -6.48 9.39 3.54
CA SER A 311 -7.13 9.14 4.83
C SER A 311 -6.14 9.05 5.98
N LEU A 312 -5.00 8.40 5.74
CA LEU A 312 -3.89 8.33 6.71
C LEU A 312 -3.37 9.72 7.02
N VAL A 313 -3.03 10.54 6.02
CA VAL A 313 -2.48 11.87 6.30
C VAL A 313 -3.49 12.78 7.00
N ASN A 314 -4.77 12.74 6.59
CA ASN A 314 -5.81 13.48 7.29
C ASN A 314 -5.87 13.12 8.78
N ALA A 315 -5.99 11.83 9.09
CA ALA A 315 -6.08 11.39 10.47
C ALA A 315 -4.80 11.71 11.27
N LEU A 316 -3.64 11.39 10.71
CA LEU A 316 -2.35 11.58 11.37
C LEU A 316 -2.06 13.05 11.66
N SER A 317 -2.34 13.93 10.70
CA SER A 317 -2.03 15.36 10.80
C SER A 317 -3.03 16.08 11.68
N LEU A 318 -4.34 15.83 11.49
CA LEU A 318 -5.40 16.55 12.21
C LEU A 318 -5.51 16.12 13.67
N ALA A 319 -5.35 14.83 13.98
CA ALA A 319 -5.38 14.33 15.36
C ALA A 319 -4.00 14.26 16.01
N VAL A 320 -2.94 14.67 15.31
CA VAL A 320 -1.54 14.62 15.77
C VAL A 320 -1.20 13.22 16.30
N ILE A 321 -1.27 12.21 15.44
CA ILE A 321 -1.11 10.81 15.82
C ILE A 321 0.36 10.39 15.66
N ARG A 322 0.98 9.91 16.74
CA ARG A 322 2.35 9.37 16.73
C ARG A 322 2.52 8.27 17.79
N PRO A 323 2.93 7.04 17.43
CA PRO A 323 3.27 6.54 16.09
C PRO A 323 2.03 6.00 15.32
N LEU A 324 2.16 5.81 14.00
CA LEU A 324 1.20 5.02 13.22
C LEU A 324 1.38 3.52 13.55
N THR A 325 0.45 2.96 14.32
CA THR A 325 0.50 1.55 14.75
C THR A 325 -0.15 0.61 13.72
N TYR A 326 0.19 -0.69 13.77
CA TYR A 326 -0.49 -1.69 12.93
C TYR A 326 -1.99 -1.81 13.24
N LYS A 327 -2.41 -1.52 14.47
CA LYS A 327 -3.83 -1.49 14.85
C LYS A 327 -4.58 -0.37 14.12
N LEU A 328 -3.97 0.80 13.95
CA LEU A 328 -4.54 1.89 13.15
C LEU A 328 -4.59 1.54 11.65
N LEU A 329 -3.54 0.90 11.12
CA LEU A 329 -3.54 0.39 9.73
C LEU A 329 -4.67 -0.64 9.52
N LEU A 330 -4.84 -1.56 10.47
CA LEU A 330 -5.89 -2.58 10.41
C LEU A 330 -7.29 -1.96 10.52
N THR A 331 -7.45 -0.93 11.36
CA THR A 331 -8.68 -0.14 11.45
C THR A 331 -9.02 0.51 10.12
N ALA A 332 -8.04 1.10 9.44
CA ALA A 332 -8.22 1.67 8.11
C ALA A 332 -8.64 0.61 7.09
N ALA A 333 -8.01 -0.58 7.11
CA ALA A 333 -8.32 -1.67 6.18
C ALA A 333 -9.74 -2.20 6.37
N LYS A 334 -10.15 -2.38 7.63
CA LYS A 334 -11.51 -2.80 8.01
C LYS A 334 -12.54 -1.80 7.52
N LYS A 335 -12.36 -0.53 7.89
CA LYS A 335 -13.30 0.53 7.51
C LYS A 335 -13.43 0.64 6.00
N LEU A 336 -12.33 0.55 5.26
CA LEU A 336 -12.37 0.54 3.79
C LEU A 336 -13.16 -0.67 3.24
N SER A 337 -12.99 -1.87 3.82
CA SER A 337 -13.73 -3.08 3.41
C SER A 337 -15.22 -3.03 3.74
N GLU A 338 -15.60 -2.35 4.82
CA GLU A 338 -17.00 -2.12 5.21
C GLU A 338 -17.72 -1.17 4.26
N LEU A 339 -16.99 -0.24 3.63
CA LEU A 339 -17.54 0.73 2.68
C LEU A 339 -17.84 0.13 1.30
N VAL A 340 -17.38 -1.10 1.05
CA VAL A 340 -17.72 -1.87 -0.14
C VAL A 340 -19.17 -2.36 -0.03
N THR A 341 -20.01 -1.91 -0.95
CA THR A 341 -21.42 -2.29 -0.99
C THR A 341 -21.62 -3.67 -1.60
N ASP A 342 -22.79 -4.27 -1.40
CA ASP A 342 -23.11 -5.54 -2.06
C ASP A 342 -23.22 -5.37 -3.59
N ASP A 343 -23.60 -4.18 -4.10
CA ASP A 343 -23.57 -3.88 -5.54
C ASP A 343 -22.15 -3.88 -6.10
N ASP A 344 -21.19 -3.27 -5.37
CA ASP A 344 -19.77 -3.32 -5.73
C ASP A 344 -19.32 -4.79 -5.86
N ILE A 345 -19.66 -5.64 -4.88
CA ILE A 345 -19.32 -7.07 -4.88
C ILE A 345 -20.01 -7.83 -6.02
N CYS A 346 -21.30 -7.57 -6.27
CA CYS A 346 -22.06 -8.21 -7.36
C CYS A 346 -21.45 -7.92 -8.74
N GLN A 347 -20.82 -6.75 -8.89
CA GLN A 347 -20.07 -6.38 -10.10
C GLN A 347 -18.63 -6.94 -10.14
N GLY A 348 -18.22 -7.68 -9.11
CA GLY A 348 -16.89 -8.26 -8.96
C GLY A 348 -15.84 -7.34 -8.34
N SER A 349 -16.25 -6.20 -7.76
CA SER A 349 -15.35 -5.23 -7.14
C SER A 349 -15.02 -5.58 -5.69
N MET A 350 -13.74 -5.55 -5.33
CA MET A 350 -13.23 -5.73 -3.97
C MET A 350 -13.02 -4.40 -3.23
N TYR A 351 -13.25 -3.28 -3.93
CA TYR A 351 -13.10 -1.92 -3.43
C TYR A 351 -14.35 -1.11 -3.77
N PRO A 352 -14.67 -0.08 -2.97
CA PRO A 352 -15.78 0.80 -3.28
C PRO A 352 -15.49 1.62 -4.54
N SER A 353 -16.52 2.08 -5.23
CA SER A 353 -16.37 2.96 -6.39
C SER A 353 -15.45 4.16 -6.14
N ILE A 354 -14.53 4.41 -7.08
CA ILE A 354 -13.57 5.51 -7.03
C ILE A 354 -14.25 6.89 -6.96
N ALA A 355 -15.47 7.01 -7.49
CA ALA A 355 -16.27 8.23 -7.43
C ALA A 355 -16.64 8.64 -5.99
N ARG A 356 -16.62 7.68 -5.05
CA ARG A 356 -16.91 7.91 -3.62
C ARG A 356 -15.66 8.25 -2.81
N LEU A 357 -14.48 8.35 -3.43
CA LEU A 357 -13.21 8.53 -2.71
C LEU A 357 -13.23 9.69 -1.71
N PRO A 358 -13.75 10.89 -2.02
CA PRO A 358 -13.81 11.96 -1.04
C PRO A 358 -14.57 11.59 0.24
N THR A 359 -15.69 10.87 0.11
CA THR A 359 -16.47 10.37 1.26
C THR A 359 -15.75 9.26 1.99
N ILE A 360 -15.19 8.29 1.25
CA ILE A 360 -14.41 7.18 1.80
C ILE A 360 -13.24 7.71 2.63
N THR A 361 -12.55 8.73 2.12
CA THR A 361 -11.41 9.33 2.81
C THR A 361 -11.80 9.87 4.17
N LYS A 362 -12.89 10.66 4.25
CA LYS A 362 -13.38 11.18 5.52
C LYS A 362 -13.76 10.07 6.50
N GLU A 363 -14.49 9.06 6.03
CA GLU A 363 -14.95 7.95 6.85
C GLU A 363 -13.80 7.09 7.39
N VAL A 364 -12.80 6.80 6.57
CA VAL A 364 -11.59 6.07 6.99
C VAL A 364 -10.76 6.94 7.94
N SER A 365 -10.61 8.24 7.69
CA SER A 365 -9.94 9.16 8.61
C SER A 365 -10.62 9.22 9.98
N CYS A 366 -11.96 9.29 10.02
CA CYS A 366 -12.72 9.27 11.27
C CYS A 366 -12.41 8.00 12.07
N ALA A 367 -12.48 6.82 11.44
CA ALA A 367 -12.23 5.55 12.10
C ALA A 367 -10.80 5.46 12.68
N ILE A 368 -9.80 5.95 11.94
CA ILE A 368 -8.42 6.01 12.42
C ILE A 368 -8.31 6.96 13.62
N MET A 369 -8.91 8.16 13.54
CA MET A 369 -8.88 9.15 14.62
C MET A 369 -9.55 8.61 15.89
N GLU A 370 -10.74 8.03 15.77
CA GLU A 370 -11.47 7.42 16.89
C GLU A 370 -10.63 6.33 17.57
N GLN A 371 -10.02 5.45 16.79
CA GLN A 371 -9.17 4.40 17.33
C GLN A 371 -7.91 4.97 17.99
N ALA A 372 -7.33 6.05 17.44
CA ALA A 372 -6.16 6.70 18.01
C ALA A 372 -6.45 7.41 19.35
N TYR A 373 -7.61 8.07 19.48
CA TYR A 373 -8.06 8.63 20.77
C TYR A 373 -8.31 7.52 21.80
N LYS A 374 -8.95 6.42 21.39
CA LYS A 374 -9.16 5.23 22.24
C LYS A 374 -7.83 4.63 22.73
N ASP A 375 -6.83 4.59 21.86
CA ASP A 375 -5.49 4.08 22.18
C ASP A 375 -4.61 5.13 22.88
N LYS A 376 -5.11 6.35 23.11
CA LYS A 376 -4.40 7.47 23.77
C LYS A 376 -3.10 7.88 23.06
N ILE A 377 -3.11 7.81 21.73
CA ILE A 377 -1.98 8.18 20.86
C ILE A 377 -2.33 9.32 19.88
N ALA A 378 -3.51 9.91 20.02
CA ALA A 378 -3.89 11.18 19.40
C ALA A 378 -3.65 12.33 20.39
N PHE A 379 -2.93 13.37 19.95
CA PHE A 379 -2.47 14.47 20.82
C PHE A 379 -3.13 15.82 20.51
N PHE A 380 -4.00 15.90 19.51
CA PHE A 380 -4.83 17.09 19.33
C PHE A 380 -5.86 17.20 20.47
N THR A 381 -5.86 18.32 21.18
CA THR A 381 -6.74 18.56 22.34
C THR A 381 -7.43 19.92 22.25
N PRO A 382 -8.70 20.03 22.70
CA PRO A 382 -9.55 18.94 23.19
C PRO A 382 -9.92 17.93 22.08
N GLU A 383 -10.26 16.69 22.47
CA GLU A 383 -10.77 15.70 21.52
C GLU A 383 -12.03 16.26 20.84
N PRO A 384 -12.10 16.30 19.50
CA PRO A 384 -13.29 16.76 18.79
C PRO A 384 -14.51 15.90 19.14
N TYR A 385 -15.63 16.53 19.47
CA TYR A 385 -16.87 15.79 19.75
C TYR A 385 -17.34 15.01 18.52
N ASN A 386 -17.45 15.69 17.38
CA ASN A 386 -17.76 15.10 16.07
C ASN A 386 -16.51 15.10 15.19
N LYS A 387 -15.94 13.91 14.92
CA LYS A 387 -14.71 13.74 14.15
C LYS A 387 -14.93 14.07 12.67
N MET A 388 -16.12 13.76 12.15
CA MET A 388 -16.48 14.04 10.75
C MET A 388 -16.53 15.54 10.49
N GLU A 389 -17.29 16.28 11.29
CA GLU A 389 -17.37 17.75 11.18
C GLU A 389 -16.00 18.42 11.37
N PHE A 390 -15.21 17.92 12.32
CA PHE A 390 -13.85 18.40 12.52
C PHE A 390 -12.99 18.20 11.26
N ILE A 391 -12.96 17.00 10.68
CA ILE A 391 -12.23 16.74 9.43
C ILE A 391 -12.73 17.68 8.32
N GLU A 392 -14.05 17.79 8.15
CA GLU A 392 -14.65 18.63 7.10
C GLU A 392 -14.34 20.12 7.25
N SER A 393 -14.16 20.63 8.48
CA SER A 393 -13.79 22.03 8.70
C SER A 393 -12.40 22.41 8.16
N TYR A 394 -11.52 21.43 7.91
CA TYR A 394 -10.20 21.65 7.32
C TYR A 394 -10.16 21.37 5.80
N TYR A 395 -11.26 20.88 5.22
CA TYR A 395 -11.29 20.55 3.80
C TYR A 395 -11.12 21.81 2.94
N TYR A 396 -10.32 21.67 1.88
CA TYR A 396 -10.09 22.69 0.88
C TYR A 396 -11.38 23.01 0.15
N ASP A 397 -11.78 24.27 0.22
CA ASP A 397 -12.87 24.81 -0.58
C ASP A 397 -12.32 25.24 -1.94
N HIS A 398 -12.80 24.59 -2.99
CA HIS A 398 -12.39 24.88 -4.37
C HIS A 398 -13.13 26.08 -4.97
N ARG A 399 -14.08 26.68 -4.25
CA ARG A 399 -14.76 27.91 -4.66
C ARG A 399 -13.80 29.09 -4.55
N TYR A 400 -13.89 30.02 -5.51
CA TYR A 400 -13.10 31.24 -5.46
C TYR A 400 -13.42 32.06 -4.21
N ILE A 401 -12.37 32.53 -3.54
CA ILE A 401 -12.48 33.45 -2.40
C ILE A 401 -12.85 34.83 -2.94
N ASN A 402 -13.77 35.50 -2.26
CA ASN A 402 -14.05 36.91 -2.52
C ASN A 402 -12.97 37.78 -1.86
N PHE A 403 -12.17 38.46 -2.68
CA PHE A 403 -11.11 39.36 -2.20
C PHE A 403 -11.60 40.80 -1.97
N THR A 404 -12.89 41.07 -2.13
CA THR A 404 -13.47 42.38 -1.80
C THR A 404 -13.35 42.61 -0.30
N PRO A 405 -12.78 43.73 0.16
CA PRO A 405 -12.71 44.03 1.59
C PRO A 405 -14.11 44.07 2.22
N ASP A 406 -14.24 43.54 3.44
CA ASP A 406 -15.49 43.59 4.19
C ASP A 406 -15.89 45.04 4.45
N GLN A 407 -16.92 45.51 3.76
CA GLN A 407 -17.53 46.80 3.98
C GLN A 407 -18.64 46.64 5.04
N TYR A 408 -18.49 47.33 6.16
CA TYR A 408 -19.51 47.40 7.21
C TYR A 408 -19.73 48.86 7.62
N VAL A 409 -20.99 49.18 7.97
CA VAL A 409 -21.34 50.48 8.53
C VAL A 409 -21.02 50.46 10.02
N TRP A 410 -20.40 51.54 10.50
CA TRP A 410 -20.07 51.72 11.92
C TRP A 410 -21.31 51.90 12.80
#